data_AF-A0A1Q7CV16-F1
#
_entry.id   AF-A0A1Q7CV16-F1
#
_cell.length_a   1.000
_cell.length_b   1.000
_cell.length_c   1.000
_cell.angle_alpha   90.00
_cell.angle_beta   90.00
_cell.angle_gamma   90.00
#
_symmetry.space_group_name_H-M   'P 1'
#
loop_
_entity.id
_entity.type
_entity.pdbx_description
1 polymer ?
#
loop_
_entity_poly.entity_id
_entity_poly.type
_entity_poly.pdbx_seq_one_letter_code
_entity_poly.pdbx_strand_id
1 'polypeptide(L)'
;MVIDRIEGLFEGIAVNVKFQRNRVASIGSTSTIAKNLDEYQHIVCSEIRSIPDSNPYKKELQKYRVLIIASFAKLIPILASLTSDKDLQEWNHFAQVLLTQISETRFNARLNQKRYDGTNSKLVRSAFDFFGIPEEEIDRMLKAVY
;
A
#
# COMPACT_ATOMS: atom_id res chain seq x y z
N MET A 1 -14.11 12.01 -19.27
CA MET A 1 -13.14 11.45 -18.31
C MET A 1 -12.21 10.55 -19.11
N VAL A 2 -10.95 10.94 -19.23
CA VAL A 2 -9.90 10.08 -19.81
C VAL A 2 -9.22 9.42 -18.61
N ILE A 3 -9.13 8.10 -18.61
CA ILE A 3 -8.36 7.34 -17.61
C ILE A 3 -7.10 6.89 -18.33
N ASP A 4 -5.97 7.53 -18.03
CA ASP A 4 -4.69 7.12 -18.57
C ASP A 4 -4.29 5.74 -18.02
N ARG A 5 -3.70 4.91 -18.88
CA ARG A 5 -3.20 3.59 -18.45
C ARG A 5 -1.97 3.78 -17.58
N ILE A 6 -2.02 3.22 -16.37
CA ILE A 6 -0.88 3.14 -15.46
C ILE A 6 -0.21 1.79 -15.70
N GLU A 7 1.10 1.83 -15.98
CA GLU A 7 1.92 0.62 -16.14
C GLU A 7 1.80 -0.29 -14.90
N GLY A 8 1.72 -1.60 -15.12
CA GLY A 8 1.45 -2.57 -14.07
C GLY A 8 -0.03 -2.73 -13.70
N LEU A 9 -0.88 -1.72 -13.75
CA LEU A 9 -2.30 -1.89 -13.33
C LEU A 9 -3.18 -2.62 -14.36
N PHE A 10 -2.80 -2.62 -15.63
CA PHE A 10 -3.57 -3.21 -16.72
C PHE A 10 -2.91 -4.45 -17.34
N GLU A 11 -1.80 -4.91 -16.76
CA GLU A 11 -1.04 -6.06 -17.24
C GLU A 11 -1.08 -7.17 -16.20
N GLY A 12 -1.53 -8.36 -16.61
CA GLY A 12 -1.55 -9.53 -15.74
C GLY A 12 -0.16 -10.17 -15.65
N ILE A 13 0.26 -10.53 -14.43
CA ILE A 13 1.45 -11.33 -14.21
C ILE A 13 1.13 -12.55 -13.34
N ALA A 14 1.76 -13.68 -13.65
CA ALA A 14 1.67 -14.90 -12.86
C ALA A 14 3.09 -15.43 -12.58
N VAL A 15 3.37 -15.71 -11.31
CA VAL A 15 4.68 -16.21 -10.88
C VAL A 15 4.49 -17.49 -10.07
N ASN A 16 5.22 -18.55 -10.44
CA ASN A 16 5.27 -19.77 -9.64
C ASN A 16 6.23 -19.58 -8.45
N VAL A 17 5.67 -19.23 -7.29
CA VAL A 17 6.41 -18.97 -6.05
C VAL A 17 7.29 -20.16 -5.64
N LYS A 18 6.81 -21.41 -5.79
CA LYS A 18 7.58 -22.60 -5.40
C LYS A 18 8.85 -22.74 -6.25
N PHE A 19 8.72 -22.51 -7.55
CA PHE A 19 9.84 -22.55 -8.48
C PHE A 19 10.84 -21.41 -8.24
N GLN A 20 10.34 -20.19 -8.01
CA GLN A 20 11.20 -19.01 -7.84
C GLN A 20 11.93 -18.96 -6.49
N ARG A 21 11.43 -19.64 -5.46
CA ARG A 21 12.02 -19.60 -4.12
C ARG A 21 13.49 -20.02 -4.06
N ASN A 22 13.94 -20.87 -4.99
CA ASN A 22 15.34 -21.29 -5.07
C ASN A 22 16.27 -20.23 -5.67
N ARG A 23 15.71 -19.25 -6.40
CA ARG A 23 16.45 -18.16 -7.06
C ARG A 23 16.32 -16.83 -6.31
N VAL A 24 15.17 -16.64 -5.68
CA VAL A 24 14.72 -15.39 -5.05
C VAL A 24 14.09 -15.77 -3.73
N ALA A 25 14.86 -15.69 -2.65
CA ALA A 25 14.42 -16.13 -1.32
C ALA A 25 13.20 -15.33 -0.83
N SER A 26 13.12 -14.05 -1.20
CA SER A 26 12.10 -13.13 -0.72
C SER A 26 10.71 -13.36 -1.30
N ILE A 27 10.58 -14.12 -2.39
CA ILE A 27 9.30 -14.35 -3.10
C ILE A 27 8.22 -15.01 -2.22
N GLY A 28 8.65 -15.83 -1.25
CA GLY A 28 7.73 -16.42 -0.27
C GLY A 28 7.10 -15.35 0.63
N SER A 29 7.92 -14.45 1.16
CA SER A 29 7.46 -13.32 1.98
C SER A 29 6.58 -12.37 1.17
N THR A 30 7.00 -12.07 -0.06
CA THR A 30 6.22 -11.24 -1.00
C THR A 30 4.83 -11.78 -1.21
N SER A 31 4.68 -13.08 -1.44
CA SER A 31 3.36 -13.69 -1.63
C SER A 31 2.47 -13.54 -0.40
N THR A 32 3.02 -13.67 0.81
CA THR A 32 2.26 -13.48 2.06
C THR A 32 1.89 -12.01 2.26
N ILE A 33 2.83 -11.09 2.10
CA ILE A 33 2.60 -9.64 2.25
C ILE A 33 1.56 -9.16 1.23
N ALA A 34 1.66 -9.61 -0.02
CA ALA A 34 0.69 -9.29 -1.09
C ALA A 34 -0.73 -9.75 -0.73
N LYS A 35 -0.89 -10.98 -0.21
CA LYS A 35 -2.20 -11.47 0.26
C LYS A 35 -2.76 -10.61 1.40
N ASN A 36 -1.91 -10.26 2.36
CA ASN A 36 -2.32 -9.40 3.47
C ASN A 36 -2.73 -8.01 2.96
N LEU A 37 -1.99 -7.42 2.01
CA LEU A 37 -2.36 -6.12 1.43
C LEU A 37 -3.73 -6.18 0.72
N ASP A 38 -4.02 -7.25 -0.02
CA ASP A 38 -5.32 -7.47 -0.66
C ASP A 38 -6.45 -7.57 0.38
N GLU A 39 -6.24 -8.36 1.44
CA GLU A 39 -7.20 -8.44 2.55
C GLU A 39 -7.43 -7.08 3.22
N TYR A 40 -6.35 -6.36 3.53
CA TYR A 40 -6.45 -5.02 4.12
C TYR A 40 -7.10 -4.00 3.18
N GLN A 41 -6.90 -4.11 1.86
CA GLN A 41 -7.61 -3.28 0.89
C GLN A 41 -9.12 -3.51 0.99
N HIS A 42 -9.55 -4.77 1.02
CA HIS A 42 -10.95 -5.13 1.18
C HIS A 42 -11.54 -4.54 2.48
N ILE A 43 -10.81 -4.69 3.59
CA ILE A 43 -11.25 -4.21 4.89
C ILE A 43 -11.34 -2.67 4.92
N VAL A 44 -10.30 -1.96 4.49
CA VAL A 44 -10.26 -0.49 4.45
C VAL A 44 -11.36 0.07 3.56
N CYS A 45 -11.57 -0.51 2.37
CA CYS A 45 -12.66 -0.11 1.48
C CYS A 45 -14.04 -0.32 2.09
N SER A 46 -14.19 -1.30 2.98
CA SER A 46 -15.44 -1.55 3.69
C SER A 46 -15.65 -0.56 4.85
N GLU A 47 -14.60 -0.23 5.59
CA GLU A 47 -14.67 0.73 6.71
C GLU A 47 -14.88 2.18 6.24
N ILE A 48 -14.20 2.63 5.18
CA ILE A 48 -14.35 4.01 4.67
C ILE A 48 -15.81 4.36 4.34
N ARG A 49 -16.58 3.39 3.85
CA ARG A 49 -17.99 3.59 3.47
C ARG A 49 -18.88 3.92 4.67
N SER A 50 -18.54 3.44 5.86
CA SER A 50 -19.32 3.67 7.09
C SER A 50 -18.84 4.85 7.93
N ILE A 51 -17.67 5.42 7.61
CA ILE A 51 -17.08 6.53 8.35
C ILE A 51 -17.58 7.88 7.77
N PRO A 52 -18.07 8.83 8.59
CA PRO A 52 -18.44 10.18 8.13
C PRO A 52 -17.25 10.97 7.58
N ASP A 53 -17.49 11.88 6.65
CA ASP A 53 -16.46 12.71 6.01
C ASP A 53 -15.74 13.65 6.99
N SER A 54 -16.44 14.07 8.04
CA SER A 54 -15.88 14.88 9.14
C SER A 54 -14.89 14.11 10.02
N ASN A 55 -14.83 12.78 9.91
CA ASN A 55 -13.91 11.98 10.71
C ASN A 55 -12.48 12.06 10.11
N PRO A 56 -11.48 12.50 10.88
CA PRO A 56 -10.12 12.69 10.38
C PRO A 56 -9.47 11.39 9.89
N TYR A 57 -9.85 10.23 10.42
CA TYR A 57 -9.31 8.93 10.01
C TYR A 57 -9.73 8.55 8.60
N LYS A 58 -10.85 9.09 8.08
CA LYS A 58 -11.32 8.76 6.72
C LYS A 58 -10.29 9.15 5.65
N LYS A 59 -9.67 10.34 5.81
CA LYS A 59 -8.64 10.84 4.89
C LYS A 59 -7.42 9.93 4.87
N GLU A 60 -6.94 9.50 6.04
CA GLU A 60 -5.79 8.60 6.15
C GLU A 60 -6.08 7.22 5.55
N LEU A 61 -7.26 6.65 5.82
CA LEU A 61 -7.67 5.39 5.20
C LEU A 61 -7.74 5.48 3.67
N GLN A 62 -8.15 6.63 3.12
CA GLN A 62 -8.16 6.86 1.67
C GLN A 62 -6.75 6.94 1.08
N LYS A 63 -5.79 7.55 1.79
CA LYS A 63 -4.37 7.52 1.39
C LYS A 63 -3.85 6.09 1.30
N TYR A 64 -4.15 5.26 2.30
CA TYR A 64 -3.73 3.86 2.28
C TYR A 64 -4.33 3.07 1.11
N ARG A 65 -5.57 3.34 0.69
CA ARG A 65 -6.14 2.72 -0.52
C ARG A 65 -5.31 3.02 -1.77
N VAL A 66 -4.87 4.26 -1.93
CA VAL A 66 -4.01 4.66 -3.05
C VAL A 66 -2.66 3.97 -2.95
N LEU A 67 -2.06 3.95 -1.76
CA LEU A 67 -0.76 3.29 -1.54
C LEU A 67 -0.79 1.79 -1.79
N ILE A 68 -1.86 1.08 -1.42
CA ILE A 68 -1.97 -0.35 -1.71
C ILE A 68 -2.01 -0.59 -3.22
N ILE A 69 -2.79 0.20 -3.96
CA ILE A 69 -2.86 0.12 -5.42
C ILE A 69 -1.47 0.41 -6.04
N ALA A 70 -0.81 1.48 -5.60
CA ALA A 70 0.53 1.84 -6.07
C ALA A 70 1.57 0.76 -5.74
N SER A 71 1.45 0.12 -4.57
CA SER A 71 2.32 -1.00 -4.16
C SER A 71 2.19 -2.18 -5.13
N PHE A 72 0.97 -2.56 -5.52
CA PHE A 72 0.77 -3.61 -6.53
C PHE A 72 1.25 -3.18 -7.92
N ALA A 73 0.98 -1.94 -8.34
CA ALA A 73 1.48 -1.39 -9.59
C ALA A 73 3.02 -1.46 -9.66
N LYS A 74 3.70 -1.18 -8.55
CA LYS A 74 5.16 -1.29 -8.42
C LYS A 74 5.67 -2.73 -8.40
N LEU A 75 4.91 -3.66 -7.82
CA LEU A 75 5.29 -5.07 -7.72
C LEU A 75 5.37 -5.76 -9.09
N ILE A 76 4.46 -5.40 -10.00
CA ILE A 76 4.32 -6.07 -11.30
C ILE A 76 5.58 -5.98 -12.16
N PRO A 77 6.18 -4.81 -12.42
CA PRO A 77 7.43 -4.73 -13.16
C PRO A 77 8.58 -5.43 -12.41
N ILE A 78 8.63 -5.38 -11.07
CA ILE A 78 9.65 -6.10 -10.27
C ILE A 78 9.57 -7.61 -10.52
N LEU A 79 8.35 -8.16 -10.55
CA LEU A 79 8.11 -9.58 -10.84
C LEU A 79 8.36 -9.92 -12.31
N ALA A 80 8.12 -9.00 -13.24
CA ALA A 80 8.37 -9.20 -14.67
C ALA A 80 9.87 -9.25 -14.97
N SER A 81 10.67 -8.40 -14.32
CA SER A 81 12.12 -8.34 -14.44
C SER A 81 12.86 -9.10 -13.34
N LEU A 82 12.23 -10.15 -12.79
CA LEU A 82 12.70 -10.84 -11.59
C LEU A 82 14.04 -11.56 -11.84
N THR A 83 15.12 -10.86 -11.56
CA THR A 83 16.51 -11.29 -11.79
C THR A 83 17.31 -11.35 -10.49
N SER A 84 16.95 -10.55 -9.49
CA SER A 84 17.61 -10.48 -8.19
C SER A 84 16.59 -10.31 -7.05
N ASP A 85 17.05 -10.56 -5.82
CA ASP A 85 16.21 -10.45 -4.62
C ASP A 85 16.09 -9.01 -4.12
N LYS A 86 16.94 -8.08 -4.57
CA LYS A 86 17.10 -6.73 -4.00
C LYS A 86 15.81 -5.90 -4.07
N ASP A 87 15.26 -5.73 -5.26
CA ASP A 87 14.06 -4.90 -5.46
C ASP A 87 12.84 -5.52 -4.77
N LEU A 88 12.83 -6.85 -4.66
CA LEU A 88 11.77 -7.59 -4.00
C LEU A 88 11.86 -7.48 -2.46
N GLN A 89 13.07 -7.47 -1.91
CA GLN A 89 13.33 -7.18 -0.49
C GLN A 89 12.90 -5.76 -0.14
N GLU A 90 13.22 -4.79 -0.99
CA GLU A 90 12.83 -3.40 -0.79
C GLU A 90 11.31 -3.24 -0.87
N TRP A 91 10.66 -3.87 -1.85
CA TRP A 91 9.21 -3.91 -1.92
C TRP A 91 8.60 -4.54 -0.66
N ASN A 92 9.11 -5.68 -0.20
CA ASN A 92 8.64 -6.33 1.03
C ASN A 92 8.76 -5.42 2.24
N HIS A 93 9.86 -4.67 2.36
CA HIS A 93 10.07 -3.74 3.46
C HIS A 93 8.98 -2.64 3.49
N PHE A 94 8.79 -1.93 2.39
CA PHE A 94 7.81 -0.83 2.34
C PHE A 94 6.36 -1.32 2.37
N ALA A 95 6.06 -2.47 1.78
CA ALA A 95 4.75 -3.09 1.88
C ALA A 95 4.42 -3.53 3.32
N GLN A 96 5.42 -4.02 4.07
CA GLN A 96 5.25 -4.35 5.48
C GLN A 96 5.05 -3.10 6.35
N VAL A 97 5.79 -2.02 6.07
CA VAL A 97 5.56 -0.71 6.71
C VAL A 97 4.12 -0.28 6.48
N LEU A 98 3.64 -0.31 5.24
CA LEU A 98 2.27 0.06 4.89
C LEU A 98 1.23 -0.77 5.67
N LEU A 99 1.39 -2.10 5.73
CA LEU A 99 0.50 -2.98 6.50
C LEU A 99 0.43 -2.61 7.99
N THR A 100 1.59 -2.37 8.61
CA THR A 100 1.66 -1.97 10.02
C THR A 100 0.90 -0.66 10.24
N GLN A 101 1.10 0.33 9.36
CA GLN A 101 0.46 1.64 9.48
C GLN A 101 -1.06 1.59 9.32
N ILE A 102 -1.55 0.78 8.39
CA ILE A 102 -2.99 0.55 8.24
C ILE A 102 -3.56 -0.09 9.51
N SER A 103 -2.90 -1.13 10.03
CA SER A 103 -3.33 -1.83 11.24
C SER A 103 -3.40 -0.88 12.44
N GLU A 104 -2.34 -0.12 12.70
CA GLU A 104 -2.26 0.85 13.81
C GLU A 104 -3.29 1.97 13.67
N THR A 105 -3.45 2.55 12.47
CA THR A 105 -4.43 3.61 12.22
C THR A 105 -5.85 3.12 12.50
N ARG A 106 -6.17 1.90 12.06
CA ARG A 106 -7.49 1.29 12.29
C ARG A 106 -7.73 1.00 13.77
N PHE A 107 -6.72 0.50 14.47
CA PHE A 107 -6.79 0.28 15.91
C PHE A 107 -7.04 1.59 16.66
N ASN A 108 -6.30 2.65 16.34
CA ASN A 108 -6.46 3.97 16.94
C ASN A 108 -7.82 4.60 16.64
N ALA A 109 -8.33 4.43 15.41
CA ALA A 109 -9.66 4.91 15.02
C ALA A 109 -10.77 4.24 15.84
N ARG A 110 -10.64 2.94 16.16
CA ARG A 110 -11.62 2.21 17.00
C ARG A 110 -11.57 2.64 18.46
N LEU A 111 -10.40 3.03 18.97
CA LEU A 111 -10.23 3.43 20.36
C LEU A 111 -10.47 4.92 20.62
N ASN A 112 -10.80 5.73 19.60
CA ASN A 112 -10.87 7.19 19.68
C ASN A 112 -9.62 7.84 20.30
N GLN A 113 -8.46 7.19 20.20
CA GLN A 113 -7.22 7.73 20.73
C GLN A 113 -6.70 8.83 19.80
N LYS A 114 -6.75 10.08 20.27
CA LYS A 114 -6.27 11.29 19.55
C LYS A 114 -4.76 11.33 19.29
N ARG A 115 -3.99 10.30 19.68
CA ARG A 115 -2.54 10.29 19.51
C ARG A 115 -2.17 9.62 18.19
N TYR A 116 -2.23 10.40 17.12
CA TYR A 116 -1.40 10.13 15.95
C TYR A 116 0.04 10.46 16.34
N ASP A 117 0.86 9.45 16.61
CA ASP A 117 2.26 9.64 16.95
C ASP A 117 3.05 9.90 15.66
N GLY A 118 3.62 11.10 15.53
CA GLY A 118 4.32 11.57 14.32
C GLY A 118 5.56 10.76 13.95
N THR A 119 6.00 9.86 14.81
CA THR A 119 7.15 8.96 14.61
C THR A 119 6.98 8.05 13.38
N ASN A 120 5.74 7.68 13.03
CA ASN A 120 5.44 6.88 11.85
C ASN A 120 5.40 7.67 10.53
N SER A 121 5.30 9.00 10.59
CA SER A 121 5.15 9.84 9.39
C SER A 121 6.34 9.71 8.43
N LYS A 122 7.56 9.56 8.96
CA LYS A 122 8.78 9.46 8.14
C LYS A 122 8.82 8.15 7.35
N LEU A 123 8.42 7.03 7.96
CA LEU A 123 8.40 5.72 7.32
C LEU A 123 7.28 5.64 6.27
N VAL A 124 6.11 6.21 6.57
CA VAL A 124 5.01 6.35 5.61
C VAL A 124 5.45 7.18 4.41
N ARG A 125 6.11 8.33 4.65
CA ARG A 125 6.63 9.19 3.59
C ARG A 125 7.64 8.47 2.69
N SER A 126 8.55 7.69 3.29
CA SER A 126 9.47 6.85 2.51
C SER A 126 8.75 5.77 1.67
N ALA A 127 7.61 5.24 2.14
CA ALA A 127 6.80 4.34 1.34
C ALA A 127 6.12 5.07 0.16
N PHE A 128 5.61 6.30 0.37
CA PHE A 128 5.11 7.16 -0.71
C PHE A 128 6.17 7.38 -1.79
N ASP A 129 7.38 7.77 -1.38
CA ASP A 129 8.49 8.01 -2.29
C ASP A 129 8.85 6.73 -3.07
N PHE A 130 8.95 5.59 -2.40
CA PHE A 130 9.28 4.31 -3.03
C PHE A 130 8.23 3.84 -4.05
N PHE A 131 6.94 4.00 -3.72
CA PHE A 131 5.84 3.67 -4.62
C PHE A 131 5.61 4.73 -5.71
N GLY A 132 6.35 5.84 -5.69
CA GLY A 132 6.30 6.90 -6.70
C GLY A 132 5.04 7.76 -6.62
N ILE A 133 4.45 7.90 -5.43
CA ILE A 133 3.23 8.68 -5.19
C ILE A 133 3.56 9.93 -4.39
N PRO A 134 3.35 11.15 -4.93
CA PRO A 134 3.54 12.38 -4.16
C PRO A 134 2.44 12.55 -3.11
N GLU A 135 2.79 12.35 -1.84
CA GLU A 135 1.84 12.44 -0.70
C GLU A 135 1.05 13.76 -0.70
N GLU A 136 1.73 14.88 -0.95
CA GLU A 136 1.14 16.22 -0.96
C GLU A 136 0.04 16.37 -2.03
N GLU A 137 0.19 15.69 -3.17
CA GLU A 137 -0.82 15.70 -4.23
C GLU A 137 -2.05 14.88 -3.82
N ILE A 138 -1.84 13.72 -3.22
CA ILE A 138 -2.94 12.91 -2.66
C ILE A 138 -3.69 13.71 -1.60
N ASP A 139 -2.98 14.37 -0.69
CA ASP A 139 -3.58 15.21 0.34
C ASP A 139 -4.43 16.35 -0.25
N ARG A 140 -3.91 17.03 -1.27
CA ARG A 140 -4.63 18.08 -1.98
C ARG A 140 -5.89 17.54 -2.67
N MET A 141 -5.81 16.40 -3.34
CA MET A 141 -6.98 15.78 -4.00
C MET A 141 -8.03 15.35 -2.97
N LEU A 142 -7.63 14.73 -1.86
CA LEU A 142 -8.56 14.29 -0.82
C LEU A 142 -9.23 15.46 -0.11
N LYS A 143 -8.53 16.59 0.09
CA LYS A 143 -9.14 17.84 0.62
C LYS A 143 -10.21 18.44 -0.31
N ALA A 144 -10.14 18.21 -1.61
CA ALA A 144 -11.17 18.68 -2.54
C ALA A 144 -12.47 17.86 -2.46
N VAL A 145 -12.41 16.65 -1.89
CA VAL A 145 -13.52 15.69 -1.80
C VAL A 145 -14.14 15.65 -0.39
N TYR A 146 -13.36 15.99 0.65
CA TYR A 146 -13.70 15.90 2.07
C TYR A 146 -13.38 17.19 2.83
#